data_AF-A0A969HUT8-F1
#
_entry.id   AF-A0A969HUT8-F1
#
_cell.length_a   1.000
_cell.length_b   1.000
_cell.length_c   1.000
_cell.angle_alpha   90.00
_cell.angle_beta   90.00
_cell.angle_gamma   90.00
#
_symmetry.space_group_name_H-M   'P 1'
#
loop_
_entity.id
_entity.type
_entity.pdbx_description
1 polymer ?
#
loop_
_entity_poly.entity_id
_entity_poly.type
_entity_poly.pdbx_seq_one_letter_code
_entity_poly.pdbx_strand_id
1 'polypeptide(L)'
;MSVSLALDFTPKEWPESKLRRILPWLEAAGEITGDLDILRVAQESSEFLEEVTMKEGYLSPVGNQGWYSEGGEPAHFDQQPIDVLAMVMMFQQAYVTTHERSYIHKMFTSFLWFLGENDLRIPLYDYETCGCCDGLEATGVNRNQGAESTLAYLISHLTVLNTLELEYVLNDQSEKQVLSERAEVALEKLPVHGIVL
;
A
#
# COMPACT_ATOMS: atom_id res chain seq x y z
N MET A 1 32.27 9.21 -6.94
CA MET A 1 32.12 9.66 -5.55
C MET A 1 30.84 9.01 -5.05
N SER A 2 30.97 7.88 -4.34
CA SER A 2 29.82 7.26 -3.68
C SER A 2 29.49 8.13 -2.49
N VAL A 3 28.33 8.78 -2.51
CA VAL A 3 27.77 9.37 -1.30
C VAL A 3 27.25 8.17 -0.51
N SER A 4 28.11 7.56 0.30
CA SER A 4 27.66 6.66 1.36
C SER A 4 27.01 7.56 2.40
N LEU A 5 25.72 7.86 2.20
CA LEU A 5 24.85 8.30 3.26
C LEU A 5 24.54 7.03 4.06
N ALA A 6 25.51 6.56 4.84
CA ALA A 6 25.21 5.72 5.99
C ALA A 6 24.42 6.60 6.96
N LEU A 7 23.13 6.80 6.65
CA LEU A 7 22.17 7.18 7.65
C LEU A 7 22.17 6.00 8.62
N ASP A 8 22.72 6.21 9.82
CA ASP A 8 22.34 5.39 10.97
C ASP A 8 20.83 5.60 11.15
N PHE A 9 20.05 4.84 10.37
CA PHE A 9 18.61 4.99 10.21
C PHE A 9 17.95 3.85 10.95
N THR A 10 17.43 4.15 12.13
CA THR A 10 16.60 3.24 12.91
C THR A 10 15.16 3.76 12.82
N PRO A 11 14.26 3.08 12.09
CA PRO A 11 12.87 3.53 11.93
C PRO A 11 12.17 3.81 13.26
N LYS A 12 12.52 3.08 14.32
CA LYS A 12 11.95 3.24 15.67
C LYS A 12 12.24 4.60 16.32
N GLU A 13 13.30 5.29 15.91
CA GLU A 13 13.68 6.58 16.48
C GLU A 13 12.91 7.77 15.86
N TRP A 14 12.19 7.56 14.75
CA TRP A 14 11.46 8.61 14.08
C TRP A 14 9.99 8.69 14.54
N PRO A 15 9.41 9.90 14.64
CA PRO A 15 7.98 10.04 14.82
C PRO A 15 7.25 9.37 13.65
N GLU A 16 6.30 8.48 13.96
CA GLU A 16 5.45 7.75 13.01
C GLU A 16 4.87 8.69 11.93
N SER A 17 4.39 9.86 12.35
CA SER A 17 3.79 10.87 11.47
C SER A 17 4.72 11.38 10.36
N LYS A 18 6.03 11.36 10.59
CA LYS A 18 7.02 11.72 9.55
C LYS A 18 7.32 10.54 8.63
N LEU A 19 7.47 9.34 9.19
CA LEU A 19 7.76 8.13 8.43
C LEU A 19 6.65 7.85 7.42
N ARG A 20 5.39 7.89 7.86
CA ARG A 20 4.22 7.63 7.02
C ARG A 20 4.21 8.46 5.74
N ARG A 21 4.59 9.73 5.80
CA ARG A 21 4.55 10.65 4.65
C ARG A 21 5.71 10.48 3.66
N ILE A 22 6.84 9.93 4.12
CA ILE A 22 8.03 9.77 3.28
C ILE A 22 8.21 8.36 2.74
N LEU A 23 7.55 7.37 3.36
CA LEU A 23 7.84 5.96 3.13
C LEU A 23 7.57 5.46 1.70
N PRO A 24 6.43 5.78 1.03
CA PRO A 24 6.24 5.38 -0.36
C PRO A 24 7.37 5.89 -1.27
N TRP A 25 7.94 7.05 -0.96
CA TRP A 25 9.05 7.63 -1.70
C TRP A 25 10.39 6.96 -1.38
N LEU A 26 10.58 6.45 -0.16
CA LEU A 26 11.77 5.68 0.21
C LEU A 26 11.79 4.33 -0.51
N GLU A 27 10.66 3.63 -0.57
CA GLU A 27 10.55 2.36 -1.31
C GLU A 27 10.86 2.58 -2.80
N ALA A 28 10.21 3.56 -3.43
CA ALA A 28 10.47 3.91 -4.82
C ALA A 28 11.94 4.34 -5.07
N ALA A 29 12.53 5.11 -4.16
CA ALA A 29 13.92 5.51 -4.27
C ALA A 29 14.88 4.32 -4.16
N GLY A 30 14.65 3.41 -3.21
CA GLY A 30 15.45 2.19 -3.02
C GLY A 30 15.44 1.32 -4.27
N GLU A 31 14.28 1.14 -4.91
CA GLU A 31 14.17 0.38 -6.16
C GLU A 31 14.91 1.04 -7.33
N ILE A 32 14.71 2.35 -7.54
CA ILE A 32 15.31 3.07 -8.66
C ILE A 32 16.84 3.11 -8.53
N THR A 33 17.34 3.28 -7.30
CA THR A 33 18.78 3.40 -7.03
C THR A 33 19.47 2.05 -6.88
N GLY A 34 18.73 1.00 -6.55
CA GLY A 34 19.27 -0.31 -6.17
C GLY A 34 20.04 -0.29 -4.84
N ASP A 35 19.81 0.73 -4.00
CA ASP A 35 20.48 0.88 -2.71
C ASP A 35 19.82 -0.03 -1.66
N LEU A 36 20.54 -1.08 -1.26
CA LEU A 36 20.05 -2.08 -0.31
C LEU A 36 19.83 -1.51 1.10
N ASP A 37 20.55 -0.45 1.49
CA ASP A 37 20.34 0.17 2.81
C ASP A 37 19.03 0.96 2.82
N ILE A 38 18.69 1.67 1.73
CA ILE A 38 17.41 2.36 1.58
C ILE A 38 16.25 1.35 1.56
N LEU A 39 16.40 0.25 0.82
CA LEU A 39 15.38 -0.80 0.78
C LEU A 39 15.15 -1.45 2.14
N ARG A 40 16.22 -1.76 2.89
CA ARG A 40 16.10 -2.30 4.25
C ARG A 40 15.34 -1.34 5.15
N VAL A 41 15.72 -0.06 5.13
CA VAL A 41 15.07 0.99 5.91
C VAL A 41 13.59 1.12 5.58
N ALA A 42 13.26 1.08 4.28
CA ALA A 42 11.90 1.17 3.82
C ALA A 42 11.09 -0.03 4.31
N GLN A 43 11.61 -1.25 4.16
CA GLN A 43 10.97 -2.47 4.66
C GLN A 43 10.73 -2.44 6.18
N GLU A 44 11.76 -2.13 6.97
CA GLU A 44 11.63 -2.05 8.44
C GLU A 44 10.62 -0.98 8.87
N SER A 45 10.54 0.14 8.12
CA SER A 45 9.57 1.20 8.36
C SER A 45 8.14 0.76 8.01
N SER A 46 7.97 0.04 6.90
CA SER A 46 6.67 -0.49 6.45
C SER A 46 6.11 -1.50 7.43
N GLU A 47 6.95 -2.40 7.95
CA GLU A 47 6.58 -3.38 8.99
C GLU A 47 6.12 -2.69 10.28
N PHE A 48 6.86 -1.67 10.73
CA PHE A 48 6.49 -0.88 11.91
C PHE A 48 5.16 -0.13 11.72
N LEU A 49 4.96 0.54 10.59
CA LEU A 49 3.72 1.26 10.33
C LEU A 49 2.52 0.33 10.25
N GLU A 50 2.68 -0.83 9.60
CA GLU A 50 1.64 -1.85 9.56
C GLU A 50 1.23 -2.27 10.97
N GLU A 51 2.19 -2.62 11.84
CA GLU A 51 1.93 -3.05 13.22
C GLU A 51 1.16 -1.97 14.02
N VAL A 52 1.50 -0.70 13.81
CA VAL A 52 0.92 0.42 14.56
C VAL A 52 -0.47 0.81 14.04
N THR A 53 -0.69 0.77 12.73
CA THR A 53 -1.87 1.37 12.08
C THR A 53 -2.91 0.36 11.61
N MET A 54 -2.54 -0.89 11.35
CA MET A 54 -3.50 -1.94 10.94
C MET A 54 -3.98 -2.71 12.18
N LYS A 55 -5.11 -2.30 12.73
CA LYS A 55 -5.69 -2.90 13.95
C LYS A 55 -7.11 -3.38 13.71
N GLU A 56 -7.49 -4.47 14.36
CA GLU A 56 -8.88 -4.98 14.35
C GLU A 56 -9.46 -5.25 12.95
N GLY A 57 -8.60 -5.49 11.95
CA GLY A 57 -8.99 -5.80 10.58
C GLY A 57 -9.29 -4.59 9.68
N TYR A 58 -9.05 -3.36 10.16
CA TYR A 58 -9.16 -2.14 9.37
C TYR A 58 -7.97 -1.21 9.62
N LEU A 59 -7.84 -0.16 8.82
CA LEU A 59 -6.79 0.84 9.02
C LEU A 59 -7.26 1.88 10.05
N SER A 60 -6.48 2.07 11.11
CA SER A 60 -6.64 3.15 12.09
C SER A 60 -5.35 3.98 12.08
N PRO A 61 -5.22 4.99 11.18
CA PRO A 61 -4.08 5.88 11.17
C PRO A 61 -3.91 6.57 12.52
N VAL A 62 -2.67 6.81 12.93
CA VAL A 62 -2.43 7.65 14.11
C VAL A 62 -2.82 9.08 13.75
N GLY A 63 -3.79 9.60 14.48
CA GLY A 63 -4.28 10.96 14.33
C GLY A 63 -3.26 11.99 14.80
N ASN A 64 -3.51 13.25 14.45
CA ASN A 64 -2.54 14.33 14.62
C ASN A 64 -2.71 15.14 15.93
N GLN A 65 -3.55 14.68 16.86
CA GLN A 65 -3.66 15.26 18.21
C GLN A 65 -2.49 14.86 19.14
N GLY A 66 -1.27 15.22 18.74
CA GLY A 66 -0.03 14.92 19.46
C GLY A 66 0.96 14.11 18.63
N TRP A 67 2.25 14.25 18.92
CA TRP A 67 3.30 13.46 18.26
C TRP A 67 3.38 12.08 18.92
N TYR A 68 3.25 11.00 18.15
CA TYR A 68 3.53 9.66 18.65
C TYR A 68 5.04 9.44 18.76
N SER A 69 5.49 9.10 19.97
CA SER A 69 6.86 8.66 20.28
C SER A 69 6.80 7.23 20.82
N GLU A 70 7.80 6.40 20.50
CA GLU A 70 7.89 5.00 20.94
C GLU A 70 7.65 4.89 22.46
N GLY A 71 6.60 4.16 22.86
CA GLY A 71 6.17 4.00 24.26
C GLY A 71 5.06 4.94 24.77
N GLY A 72 4.54 5.85 23.92
CA GLY A 72 3.36 6.67 24.23
C GLY A 72 2.04 6.04 23.79
N GLU A 73 0.91 6.67 24.16
CA GLU A 73 -0.41 6.32 23.62
C GLU A 73 -0.63 7.04 22.28
N PRO A 74 -0.94 6.32 21.17
CA PRO A 74 -1.21 6.95 19.89
C PRO A 74 -2.48 7.80 19.95
N ALA A 75 -2.43 8.99 19.34
CA ALA A 75 -3.64 9.77 19.15
C ALA A 75 -4.57 9.02 18.18
N HIS A 76 -5.78 8.70 18.63
CA HIS A 76 -6.73 7.92 17.84
C HIS A 76 -7.52 8.75 16.83
N PHE A 77 -7.54 10.08 17.00
CA PHE A 77 -8.40 10.99 16.24
C PHE A 77 -7.63 12.20 15.68
N ASP A 78 -8.26 12.92 14.75
CA ASP A 78 -7.62 13.83 13.80
C ASP A 78 -6.79 13.06 12.75
N GLN A 79 -7.39 11.96 12.27
CA GLN A 79 -6.84 11.14 11.19
C GLN A 79 -7.05 11.84 9.85
N GLN A 80 -6.03 11.87 9.00
CA GLN A 80 -6.05 12.63 7.76
C GLN A 80 -6.06 11.74 6.51
N PRO A 81 -6.83 12.10 5.46
CA PRO A 81 -6.82 11.43 4.15
C PRO A 81 -5.43 11.19 3.55
N ILE A 82 -4.50 12.15 3.69
CA ILE A 82 -3.15 12.06 3.13
C ILE A 82 -2.34 10.90 3.72
N ASP A 83 -2.63 10.57 4.97
CA ASP A 83 -1.96 9.50 5.69
C ASP A 83 -2.47 8.13 5.24
N VAL A 84 -3.75 8.04 4.93
CA VAL A 84 -4.39 6.86 4.33
C VAL A 84 -3.88 6.64 2.90
N LEU A 85 -3.74 7.72 2.12
CA LEU A 85 -3.11 7.65 0.80
C LEU A 85 -1.71 7.04 0.88
N ALA A 86 -0.90 7.49 1.84
CA ALA A 86 0.45 6.97 1.99
C ALA A 86 0.48 5.46 2.29
N MET A 87 -0.42 4.96 3.15
CA MET A 87 -0.55 3.53 3.43
C MET A 87 -0.97 2.73 2.19
N VAL A 88 -1.92 3.26 1.40
CA VAL A 88 -2.34 2.62 0.14
C VAL A 88 -1.16 2.53 -0.84
N MET A 89 -0.37 3.60 -0.99
CA MET A 89 0.78 3.62 -1.90
C MET A 89 1.91 2.71 -1.41
N MET A 90 2.18 2.66 -0.11
CA MET A 90 3.17 1.77 0.48
C MET A 90 2.82 0.30 0.21
N PHE A 91 1.58 -0.12 0.48
CA PHE A 91 1.18 -1.50 0.22
C PHE A 91 1.13 -1.83 -1.27
N GLN A 92 0.76 -0.88 -2.14
CA GLN A 92 0.90 -1.06 -3.58
C GLN A 92 2.36 -1.34 -3.95
N GLN A 93 3.27 -0.51 -3.47
CA GLN A 93 4.68 -0.60 -3.80
C GLN A 93 5.28 -1.92 -3.30
N ALA A 94 4.98 -2.31 -2.05
CA ALA A 94 5.35 -3.61 -1.51
C ALA A 94 4.83 -4.78 -2.36
N TYR A 95 3.60 -4.69 -2.89
CA TYR A 95 3.08 -5.68 -3.84
C TYR A 95 3.85 -5.68 -5.17
N VAL A 96 4.17 -4.52 -5.74
CA VAL A 96 4.94 -4.44 -6.99
C VAL A 96 6.33 -5.07 -6.82
N THR A 97 6.97 -4.90 -5.66
CA THR A 97 8.29 -5.46 -5.37
C THR A 97 8.26 -6.97 -5.11
N THR A 98 7.30 -7.44 -4.31
CA THR A 98 7.29 -8.81 -3.76
C THR A 98 6.35 -9.75 -4.49
N HIS A 99 5.36 -9.23 -5.20
CA HIS A 99 4.22 -9.94 -5.76
C HIS A 99 3.40 -10.73 -4.72
N GLU A 100 3.52 -10.41 -3.44
CA GLU A 100 2.71 -11.05 -2.40
C GLU A 100 1.29 -10.46 -2.35
N ARG A 101 0.29 -11.31 -2.65
CA ARG A 101 -1.12 -10.92 -2.66
C ARG A 101 -1.65 -10.41 -1.31
N SER A 102 -0.97 -10.71 -0.21
CA SER A 102 -1.30 -10.18 1.12
C SER A 102 -1.30 -8.65 1.12
N TYR A 103 -0.40 -8.02 0.36
CA TYR A 103 -0.31 -6.58 0.24
C TYR A 103 -1.47 -5.97 -0.56
N ILE A 104 -2.02 -6.66 -1.56
CA ILE A 104 -3.26 -6.22 -2.23
C ILE A 104 -4.40 -6.13 -1.22
N HIS A 105 -4.53 -7.13 -0.35
CA HIS A 105 -5.55 -7.12 0.68
C HIS A 105 -5.36 -5.94 1.65
N LYS A 106 -4.14 -5.74 2.16
CA LYS A 106 -3.82 -4.62 3.07
C LYS A 106 -4.05 -3.25 2.42
N MET A 107 -3.65 -3.09 1.15
CA MET A 107 -3.91 -1.90 0.34
C MET A 107 -5.41 -1.62 0.23
N PHE A 108 -6.20 -2.64 -0.13
CA PHE A 108 -7.65 -2.48 -0.27
C PHE A 108 -8.31 -2.16 1.07
N THR A 109 -7.95 -2.87 2.14
CA THR A 109 -8.43 -2.59 3.51
C THR A 109 -8.12 -1.14 3.93
N SER A 110 -6.92 -0.65 3.59
CA SER A 110 -6.54 0.75 3.84
C SER A 110 -7.44 1.74 3.09
N PHE A 111 -7.73 1.46 1.82
CA PHE A 111 -8.64 2.27 1.02
C PHE A 111 -10.07 2.30 1.57
N LEU A 112 -10.57 1.20 2.15
CA LEU A 112 -11.92 1.15 2.72
C LEU A 112 -12.15 2.14 3.88
N TRP A 113 -11.08 2.67 4.48
CA TRP A 113 -11.17 3.75 5.46
C TRP A 113 -11.98 4.95 4.95
N PHE A 114 -11.78 5.32 3.67
CA PHE A 114 -12.53 6.41 3.02
C PHE A 114 -14.03 6.13 2.92
N LEU A 115 -14.39 4.84 2.87
CA LEU A 115 -15.76 4.37 2.68
C LEU A 115 -16.45 3.98 4.00
N GLY A 116 -15.78 4.18 5.14
CA GLY A 116 -16.36 3.95 6.46
C GLY A 116 -15.85 2.69 7.17
N GLU A 117 -14.89 1.95 6.62
CA GLU A 117 -14.17 0.92 7.40
C GLU A 117 -13.07 1.58 8.23
N ASN A 118 -13.49 2.38 9.22
CA ASN A 118 -12.66 3.18 10.11
C ASN A 118 -13.21 3.17 11.54
N ASP A 119 -12.52 3.84 12.46
CA ASP A 119 -12.82 3.82 13.89
C ASP A 119 -14.24 4.28 14.26
N LEU A 120 -14.85 5.16 13.46
CA LEU A 120 -16.20 5.66 13.72
C LEU A 120 -17.28 5.02 12.84
N ARG A 121 -16.88 4.18 11.88
CA ARG A 121 -17.80 3.60 10.88
C ARG A 121 -18.57 4.64 10.06
N ILE A 122 -17.90 5.76 9.73
CA ILE A 122 -18.49 6.87 8.98
C ILE A 122 -17.71 7.07 7.67
N PRO A 123 -18.36 7.09 6.50
CA PRO A 123 -17.67 7.39 5.24
C PRO A 123 -17.18 8.84 5.21
N LEU A 124 -15.98 9.04 4.64
CA LEU A 124 -15.41 10.36 4.39
C LEU A 124 -15.63 10.81 2.94
N TYR A 125 -15.70 9.86 2.01
CA TYR A 125 -16.06 10.17 0.62
C TYR A 125 -17.57 10.34 0.47
N ASP A 126 -17.97 11.43 -0.18
CA ASP A 126 -19.35 11.77 -0.47
C ASP A 126 -19.63 11.58 -1.97
N TYR A 127 -20.53 10.65 -2.29
CA TYR A 127 -20.92 10.35 -3.67
C TYR A 127 -21.80 11.43 -4.32
N GLU A 128 -22.46 12.29 -3.53
CA GLU A 128 -23.29 13.37 -4.07
C GLU A 128 -22.43 14.56 -4.49
N THR A 129 -21.43 14.91 -3.68
CA THR A 129 -20.53 16.03 -3.98
C THR A 129 -19.28 15.61 -4.76
N CYS A 130 -19.00 14.30 -4.84
CA CYS A 130 -17.76 13.72 -5.33
C CYS A 130 -16.50 14.20 -4.58
N GLY A 131 -16.66 14.71 -3.35
CA GLY A 131 -15.58 15.21 -2.50
C GLY A 131 -15.23 14.26 -1.36
N CYS A 132 -14.04 14.41 -0.79
CA CYS A 132 -13.64 13.71 0.43
C CYS A 132 -13.52 14.69 1.58
N CYS A 133 -14.02 14.30 2.74
CA CYS A 133 -13.89 15.06 3.98
C CYS A 133 -12.43 15.13 4.47
N ASP A 134 -12.06 16.22 5.13
CA ASP A 134 -10.67 16.55 5.48
C ASP A 134 -10.09 15.74 6.65
N GLY A 135 -10.93 15.05 7.42
CA GLY A 135 -10.45 14.21 8.51
C GLY A 135 -11.52 13.54 9.35
N LEU A 136 -11.07 12.62 10.20
CA LEU A 136 -11.87 11.91 11.18
C LEU A 136 -11.50 12.38 12.59
N GLU A 137 -12.37 13.17 13.21
CA GLU A 137 -12.23 13.72 14.55
C GLU A 137 -13.01 12.88 15.57
N ALA A 138 -12.73 13.03 16.87
CA ALA A 138 -13.40 12.28 17.94
C ALA A 138 -14.93 12.50 17.97
N THR A 139 -15.38 13.65 17.49
CA THR A 139 -16.79 14.05 17.43
C THR A 139 -17.47 13.68 16.11
N GLY A 140 -16.71 13.17 15.11
CA GLY A 140 -17.20 12.80 13.80
C GLY A 140 -16.30 13.28 12.67
N VAL A 141 -16.86 13.33 11.46
CA VAL A 141 -16.13 13.71 10.25
C VAL A 141 -16.04 15.24 10.12
N ASN A 142 -14.84 15.74 9.83
CA ASN A 142 -14.64 17.12 9.41
C ASN A 142 -15.19 17.31 7.99
N ARG A 143 -16.37 17.90 7.88
CA ARG A 143 -17.13 18.00 6.62
C ARG A 143 -16.52 18.93 5.58
N ASN A 144 -15.41 19.60 5.86
CA ASN A 144 -14.70 20.35 4.85
C ASN A 144 -14.18 19.39 3.78
N GLN A 145 -14.37 19.74 2.52
CA GLN A 145 -13.93 18.94 1.38
C GLN A 145 -12.85 19.69 0.63
N GLY A 146 -11.63 19.64 1.17
CA GLY A 146 -10.45 20.25 0.57
C GLY A 146 -10.01 19.54 -0.72
N ALA A 147 -9.16 20.24 -1.48
CA ALA A 147 -8.54 19.65 -2.67
C ALA A 147 -7.60 18.48 -2.30
N GLU A 148 -6.87 18.60 -1.18
CA GLU A 148 -5.92 17.58 -0.73
C GLU A 148 -6.62 16.26 -0.39
N SER A 149 -7.67 16.29 0.42
CA SER A 149 -8.45 15.13 0.82
C SER A 149 -9.12 14.45 -0.37
N THR A 150 -9.69 15.25 -1.27
CA THR A 150 -10.32 14.74 -2.50
C THR A 150 -9.29 14.08 -3.42
N LEU A 151 -8.11 14.70 -3.60
CA LEU A 151 -7.03 14.09 -4.37
C LEU A 151 -6.51 12.81 -3.71
N ALA A 152 -6.38 12.79 -2.39
CA ALA A 152 -5.97 11.59 -1.66
C ALA A 152 -6.91 10.42 -1.94
N TYR A 153 -8.22 10.62 -1.85
CA TYR A 153 -9.20 9.60 -2.21
C TYR A 153 -9.06 9.14 -3.67
N LEU A 154 -9.00 10.08 -4.62
CA LEU A 154 -8.97 9.75 -6.05
C LEU A 154 -7.71 8.98 -6.43
N ILE A 155 -6.54 9.39 -5.90
CA ILE A 155 -5.28 8.69 -6.15
C ILE A 155 -5.36 7.30 -5.52
N SER A 156 -5.80 7.15 -4.27
CA SER A 156 -5.97 5.83 -3.65
C SER A 156 -6.91 4.92 -4.44
N HIS A 157 -8.03 5.47 -4.93
CA HIS A 157 -8.99 4.71 -5.73
C HIS A 157 -8.37 4.20 -7.04
N LEU A 158 -7.67 5.07 -7.77
CA LEU A 158 -6.98 4.69 -9.01
C LEU A 158 -5.84 3.70 -8.77
N THR A 159 -5.08 3.87 -7.68
CA THR A 159 -4.02 2.95 -7.27
C THR A 159 -4.58 1.54 -7.04
N VAL A 160 -5.69 1.42 -6.32
CA VAL A 160 -6.36 0.12 -6.09
C VAL A 160 -6.78 -0.51 -7.40
N LEU A 161 -7.46 0.24 -8.27
CA LEU A 161 -7.93 -0.26 -9.57
C LEU A 161 -6.76 -0.74 -10.44
N ASN A 162 -5.71 0.06 -10.55
CA ASN A 162 -4.53 -0.28 -11.34
C ASN A 162 -3.85 -1.56 -10.81
N THR A 163 -3.73 -1.69 -9.50
CA THR A 163 -3.09 -2.87 -8.88
C THR A 163 -3.90 -4.14 -9.11
N LEU A 164 -5.23 -4.06 -9.03
CA LEU A 164 -6.10 -5.21 -9.33
C LEU A 164 -6.04 -5.61 -10.81
N GLU A 165 -5.94 -4.63 -11.71
CA GLU A 165 -5.73 -4.87 -13.14
C GLU A 165 -4.38 -5.56 -13.40
N LEU A 166 -3.30 -5.09 -12.76
CA LEU A 166 -1.98 -5.71 -12.84
C LEU A 166 -2.00 -7.17 -12.37
N GLU A 167 -2.59 -7.45 -11.20
CA GLU A 167 -2.72 -8.82 -10.68
C GLU A 167 -3.51 -9.73 -11.63
N TYR A 168 -4.58 -9.21 -12.23
CA TYR A 168 -5.36 -9.96 -13.22
C TYR A 168 -4.53 -10.31 -14.46
N VAL A 169 -3.79 -9.34 -15.01
CA VAL A 169 -2.92 -9.56 -16.18
C VAL A 169 -1.82 -10.56 -15.88
N LEU A 170 -1.15 -10.47 -14.73
CA LEU A 170 -0.10 -11.41 -14.33
C LEU A 170 -0.63 -12.84 -14.22
N ASN A 171 -1.83 -13.02 -13.66
CA ASN A 171 -2.47 -14.33 -13.56
C ASN A 171 -2.78 -14.91 -14.95
N ASP A 172 -3.39 -14.13 -15.85
CA ASP A 172 -3.70 -14.57 -17.22
C ASP A 172 -2.45 -14.98 -18.01
N GLN A 173 -1.33 -14.25 -17.86
CA GLN A 173 -0.06 -14.63 -18.49
C GLN A 173 0.50 -15.93 -17.90
N SER A 174 0.44 -16.10 -16.58
CA SER A 174 0.92 -17.31 -15.91
C SER A 174 0.12 -18.56 -16.36
N GLU A 175 -1.20 -18.44 -16.51
CA GLU A 175 -2.05 -19.52 -17.00
C GLU A 175 -1.72 -19.89 -18.45
N LYS A 176 -1.54 -18.90 -19.32
CA LYS A 176 -1.15 -19.12 -20.72
C LYS A 176 0.21 -19.81 -20.83
N GLN A 177 1.17 -19.40 -20.00
CA GLN A 177 2.49 -20.02 -19.98
C GLN A 177 2.43 -21.50 -19.55
N VAL A 178 1.69 -21.81 -18.48
CA VAL A 178 1.51 -23.20 -18.01
C VAL A 178 0.81 -24.07 -19.07
N LEU A 179 -0.18 -23.52 -19.77
CA LEU A 179 -0.85 -24.24 -20.87
C LEU A 179 0.09 -24.50 -22.04
N SER A 180 0.95 -23.55 -22.40
CA SER A 180 1.98 -23.70 -23.42
C SER A 180 2.98 -24.81 -23.07
N GLU A 181 3.55 -24.76 -21.86
CA GLU A 181 4.52 -25.76 -21.38
C GLU A 181 3.91 -27.18 -21.35
N ARG A 182 2.65 -27.31 -20.92
CA ARG A 182 1.93 -28.59 -20.94
C ARG A 182 1.70 -29.11 -22.36
N ALA A 183 1.40 -28.23 -23.30
CA ALA A 183 1.21 -28.60 -24.71
C ALA A 183 2.52 -29.10 -25.34
N GLU A 184 3.64 -28.43 -25.07
CA GLU A 184 4.98 -28.86 -25.53
C GLU A 184 5.35 -30.25 -25.00
N VAL A 185 5.20 -30.47 -23.68
CA VAL A 185 5.47 -31.77 -23.04
C VAL A 185 4.55 -32.88 -23.60
N ALA A 186 3.30 -32.56 -23.94
CA ALA A 186 2.37 -33.52 -24.53
C ALA A 186 2.76 -33.89 -25.97
N LEU A 187 3.23 -32.93 -26.76
CA LEU A 187 3.72 -33.15 -28.13
C LEU A 187 4.99 -34.01 -28.16
N GLU A 188 5.93 -33.82 -27.22
CA GLU A 188 7.14 -34.66 -27.11
C GLU A 188 6.85 -36.12 -26.75
N LYS A 189 5.74 -36.38 -26.04
CA LYS A 189 5.32 -37.73 -25.64
C LYS A 189 4.51 -38.47 -26.71
N LEU A 190 4.23 -37.82 -27.85
CA LEU A 190 3.57 -38.50 -28.95
C LEU A 190 4.52 -39.55 -29.54
N PRO A 191 4.09 -40.82 -29.67
CA PRO A 191 4.96 -41.85 -30.21
C PRO A 191 5.24 -41.53 -31.67
N VAL A 192 6.49 -41.23 -32.00
CA VAL A 192 6.98 -41.11 -33.38
C VAL A 192 6.95 -42.50 -34.03
N HIS A 193 5.76 -42.98 -34.38
CA HIS A 193 5.66 -44.11 -35.29
C HIS A 193 6.06 -43.57 -36.66
N GLY A 194 7.30 -43.87 -37.03
CA GLY A 194 7.89 -43.49 -38.30
C GLY A 194 6.95 -43.87 -39.44
N ILE A 195 6.42 -42.85 -40.11
CA ILE A 195 5.95 -43.00 -41.49
C ILE A 195 7.23 -43.09 -42.31
N VAL A 196 7.73 -44.32 -42.48
CA VAL A 196 8.68 -44.65 -43.53
C VAL A 196 7.88 -44.58 -44.83
N LEU A 197 8.02 -43.48 -45.56
CA LEU A 197 7.57 -43.35 -46.96
C LEU A 197 8.47 -44.20 -47.87
#